data_AF-A0A239E376-F1
#
_entry.id   AF-A0A239E376-F1
#
_cell.length_a   1.000
_cell.length_b   1.000
_cell.length_c   1.000
_cell.angle_alpha   90.00
_cell.angle_beta   90.00
_cell.angle_gamma   90.00
#
_symmetry.space_group_name_H-M   'P 1'
#
loop_
_entity.id
_entity.type
_entity.pdbx_description
1 polymer ?
#
loop_
_entity_poly.entity_id
_entity_poly.type
_entity_poly.pdbx_seq_one_letter_code
_entity_poly.pdbx_strand_id
1 'polypeptide(L)'
;MAYYQSIMILSQPIRVSFLHIVALLEYAVYFERLRRILLTNLIIAIDMLNKRGDVIMEKFSIEEFQHKVDDVLIRHKSVLDILTKLQESSARINRAAAKSATSCGCVQLNIKKQESPPDISYSELKDYMSTHVEGNLCDVCKEKMEHEISTNIFYMAALCNLFDMNLEEILSNYHHNQLKTLGKYGLL
;
A
#
# COMPACT_ATOMS: atom_id res chain seq x y z
N MET A 1 44.62 -34.54 -57.30
CA MET A 1 43.68 -33.70 -58.07
C MET A 1 42.37 -34.48 -58.23
N ALA A 2 41.63 -34.66 -57.13
CA ALA A 2 40.45 -35.53 -57.14
C ALA A 2 39.48 -35.15 -56.00
N TYR A 3 38.32 -34.65 -56.43
CA TYR A 3 37.14 -34.26 -55.68
C TYR A 3 36.38 -35.47 -55.06
N TYR A 4 37.11 -36.48 -54.56
CA TYR A 4 36.55 -37.81 -54.26
C TYR A 4 36.99 -38.40 -52.91
N GLN A 5 37.19 -37.57 -51.89
CA GLN A 5 37.67 -38.06 -50.59
C GLN A 5 36.96 -37.52 -49.35
N SER A 6 35.72 -37.04 -49.49
CA SER A 6 34.91 -36.60 -48.33
C SER A 6 33.47 -37.12 -48.32
N ILE A 7 33.08 -38.01 -49.24
CA ILE A 7 31.75 -38.62 -49.29
C ILE A 7 31.87 -40.13 -49.04
N MET A 8 32.29 -40.53 -47.85
CA MET A 8 32.11 -41.92 -47.41
C MET A 8 32.26 -42.13 -45.89
N ILE A 9 31.69 -41.25 -45.07
CA ILE A 9 31.39 -41.58 -43.66
C ILE A 9 30.02 -41.00 -43.29
N LEU A 10 28.97 -41.36 -44.04
CA LEU A 10 27.58 -41.08 -43.70
C LEU A 10 26.72 -42.31 -44.01
N SER A 11 26.86 -43.34 -43.19
CA SER A 11 25.90 -44.45 -43.11
C SER A 11 26.07 -45.29 -41.84
N GLN A 12 26.37 -44.62 -40.71
CA GLN A 12 26.08 -45.20 -39.40
C GLN A 12 24.67 -44.73 -39.02
N PRO A 13 23.69 -45.62 -38.79
CA PRO A 13 22.41 -45.20 -38.26
C PRO A 13 22.69 -44.66 -36.86
N ILE A 14 22.56 -43.35 -36.66
CA ILE A 14 22.54 -42.78 -35.31
C ILE A 14 21.30 -43.40 -34.66
N ARG A 15 21.50 -44.48 -33.89
CA ARG A 15 20.50 -45.02 -32.97
C ARG A 15 20.33 -43.98 -31.88
N VAL A 16 19.61 -42.90 -32.19
CA VAL A 16 19.06 -42.02 -31.17
C VAL A 16 18.08 -42.90 -30.41
N SER A 17 18.46 -43.36 -29.22
CA SER A 17 17.56 -44.19 -28.43
C SER A 17 16.27 -43.40 -28.19
N PHE A 18 15.13 -44.09 -28.12
CA PHE A 18 13.84 -43.49 -27.81
C PHE A 18 13.92 -42.52 -26.60
N LEU A 19 14.78 -42.86 -25.63
CA LEU A 19 15.10 -42.04 -24.47
C LEU A 19 15.68 -40.65 -24.80
N HIS A 20 16.53 -40.53 -25.83
CA HIS A 20 17.09 -39.24 -26.26
C HIS A 20 16.05 -38.36 -26.96
N ILE A 21 15.13 -38.94 -27.74
CA ILE A 21 14.04 -38.20 -28.37
C ILE A 21 13.07 -37.68 -27.30
N VAL A 22 12.75 -38.52 -26.31
CA VAL A 22 11.91 -38.12 -25.15
C VAL A 22 12.57 -36.97 -24.37
N ALA A 23 13.88 -37.07 -24.09
CA ALA A 23 14.61 -36.00 -23.41
C ALA A 23 14.58 -34.69 -24.22
N LEU A 24 14.82 -34.74 -25.54
CA LEU A 24 14.77 -33.54 -26.39
C LEU A 24 13.37 -32.91 -26.44
N LEU A 25 12.30 -33.73 -26.43
CA LEU A 25 10.93 -33.24 -26.35
C LEU A 25 10.64 -32.59 -25.00
N GLU A 26 11.10 -33.17 -23.88
CA GLU A 26 10.98 -32.57 -22.55
C GLU A 26 11.71 -31.22 -22.45
N TYR A 27 12.93 -31.13 -23.00
CA TYR A 27 13.67 -29.87 -23.08
C TYR A 27 12.96 -28.82 -23.95
N ALA A 28 12.34 -29.24 -25.07
CA ALA A 28 11.57 -28.34 -25.93
C ALA A 28 10.31 -27.80 -25.21
N VAL A 29 9.59 -28.65 -24.46
CA VAL A 29 8.43 -28.22 -23.65
C VAL A 29 8.87 -27.27 -22.52
N TYR A 30 10.00 -27.57 -21.86
CA TYR A 30 10.56 -26.70 -20.83
C TYR A 30 10.95 -25.32 -21.41
N PHE A 31 11.57 -25.29 -22.60
CA PHE A 31 11.96 -24.06 -23.28
C PHE A 31 10.75 -23.20 -23.69
N GLU A 32 9.68 -23.79 -24.22
CA GLU A 32 8.42 -23.10 -24.51
C GLU A 32 7.78 -22.50 -23.25
N ARG A 33 7.87 -23.20 -22.11
CA ARG A 33 7.36 -22.72 -20.83
C ARG A 33 8.19 -21.56 -20.28
N LEU A 34 9.52 -21.64 -20.40
CA LEU A 34 10.44 -20.56 -20.02
C LEU A 34 10.23 -19.31 -20.88
N ARG A 35 10.01 -19.50 -22.18
CA ARG A 35 9.70 -18.42 -23.14
C ARG A 35 8.41 -17.69 -22.78
N ARG A 36 7.35 -18.41 -22.37
CA ARG A 36 6.11 -17.78 -21.88
C ARG A 36 6.33 -16.95 -20.63
N ILE A 37 7.05 -17.48 -19.64
CA ILE A 37 7.35 -16.75 -18.40
C ILE A 37 8.13 -15.47 -18.70
N LEU A 38 9.17 -15.56 -19.55
CA LEU A 38 9.95 -14.40 -19.99
C LEU A 38 9.10 -13.38 -20.74
N LEU A 39 8.23 -13.81 -21.66
CA LEU A 39 7.32 -12.93 -22.38
C LEU A 39 6.31 -12.26 -21.46
N THR A 40 5.71 -12.98 -20.51
CA THR A 40 4.78 -12.41 -19.53
C THR A 40 5.49 -11.38 -18.65
N ASN A 41 6.69 -11.69 -18.15
CA ASN A 41 7.48 -10.76 -17.34
C ASN A 41 7.92 -9.52 -18.15
N LEU A 42 8.25 -9.70 -19.43
CA LEU A 42 8.60 -8.59 -20.32
C LEU A 42 7.38 -7.71 -20.62
N ILE A 43 6.20 -8.30 -20.85
CA ILE A 43 4.94 -7.56 -21.04
C ILE A 43 4.60 -6.75 -19.78
N ILE A 44 4.72 -7.35 -18.59
CA ILE A 44 4.52 -6.64 -17.32
C ILE A 44 5.53 -5.49 -17.18
N ALA A 45 6.80 -5.72 -17.48
CA ALA A 45 7.83 -4.69 -17.43
C ALA A 45 7.57 -3.54 -18.41
N ILE A 46 7.10 -3.85 -19.63
CA ILE A 46 6.71 -2.86 -20.64
C ILE A 46 5.47 -2.07 -20.19
N ASP A 47 4.45 -2.72 -19.61
CA ASP A 47 3.28 -2.04 -19.04
C ASP A 47 3.70 -1.09 -17.89
N MET A 48 4.63 -1.54 -17.04
CA MET A 48 5.20 -0.71 -15.97
C MET A 48 6.02 0.48 -16.48
N LEU A 49 6.69 0.34 -17.63
CA LEU A 49 7.46 1.42 -18.25
C LEU A 49 6.55 2.41 -18.99
N ASN A 50 5.52 1.93 -19.70
CA ASN A 50 4.56 2.79 -20.39
C ASN A 50 3.74 3.63 -19.41
N LYS A 51 3.32 3.06 -18.27
CA LYS A 51 2.68 3.82 -17.17
C LYS A 51 3.56 4.94 -16.58
N ARG A 52 4.88 4.86 -16.78
CA ARG A 52 5.84 5.87 -16.30
C ARG A 52 5.91 7.10 -17.22
N GLY A 53 5.40 7.01 -18.45
CA GLY A 53 5.42 8.08 -19.46
C GLY A 53 4.23 9.06 -19.39
N ASP A 54 3.10 8.63 -18.82
CA ASP A 54 1.86 9.44 -18.71
C ASP A 54 1.68 10.05 -17.31
N VAL A 55 2.75 10.55 -16.68
CA VAL A 55 2.60 11.34 -15.45
C VAL A 55 2.23 12.77 -15.81
N ILE A 56 1.05 12.96 -16.41
CA ILE A 56 0.23 14.08 -15.99
C ILE A 56 -0.08 13.73 -14.53
N MET A 57 0.34 14.58 -13.59
CA MET A 57 0.02 14.39 -12.18
C MET A 57 -1.51 14.48 -12.06
N GLU A 58 -2.15 13.33 -12.21
CA GLU A 58 -3.59 13.17 -12.09
C GLU A 58 -3.94 13.71 -10.71
N LYS A 59 -4.89 14.64 -10.68
CA LYS A 59 -5.25 15.34 -9.46
C LYS A 59 -5.91 14.32 -8.53
N PHE A 60 -5.15 13.82 -7.58
CA PHE A 60 -5.64 12.92 -6.53
C PHE A 60 -6.95 13.46 -5.92
N SER A 61 -8.02 12.66 -6.00
CA SER A 61 -9.28 12.92 -5.30
C SER A 61 -9.60 11.79 -4.32
N ILE A 62 -10.43 12.11 -3.33
CA ILE A 62 -10.88 11.13 -2.33
C ILE A 62 -11.78 10.09 -2.98
N GLU A 63 -12.62 10.52 -3.93
CA GLU A 63 -13.41 9.64 -4.79
C GLU A 63 -12.52 8.66 -5.58
N GLU A 64 -11.48 9.15 -6.25
CA GLU A 64 -10.54 8.29 -7.00
C GLU A 64 -9.86 7.28 -6.07
N PHE A 65 -9.38 7.74 -4.91
CA PHE A 65 -8.81 6.86 -3.90
C PHE A 65 -9.81 5.77 -3.47
N GLN A 66 -11.04 6.14 -3.14
CA GLN A 66 -12.07 5.21 -2.70
C GLN A 66 -12.41 4.17 -3.79
N HIS A 67 -12.46 4.58 -5.07
CA HIS A 67 -12.63 3.64 -6.18
C HIS A 67 -11.45 2.70 -6.34
N LYS A 68 -10.21 3.20 -6.25
CA LYS A 68 -9.01 2.37 -6.30
C LYS A 68 -8.98 1.35 -5.17
N VAL A 69 -9.48 1.71 -3.98
CA VAL A 69 -9.63 0.78 -2.86
C VAL A 69 -10.58 -0.37 -3.23
N ASP A 70 -11.72 -0.08 -3.86
CA ASP A 70 -12.68 -1.12 -4.28
C ASP A 70 -12.07 -2.07 -5.33
N ASP A 71 -11.34 -1.53 -6.31
CA ASP A 71 -10.66 -2.29 -7.37
C ASP A 71 -9.66 -3.33 -6.81
N VAL A 72 -8.92 -2.95 -5.76
CA VAL A 72 -7.87 -3.80 -5.19
C VAL A 72 -8.34 -4.69 -4.05
N LEU A 73 -9.56 -4.49 -3.54
CA LEU A 73 -10.15 -5.29 -2.45
C LEU A 73 -10.64 -6.66 -2.95
N ILE A 74 -9.70 -7.50 -3.40
CA ILE A 74 -10.00 -8.85 -3.90
C ILE A 74 -10.24 -9.83 -2.73
N ARG A 75 -9.61 -9.58 -1.56
CA ARG A 75 -9.75 -10.37 -0.32
C ARG A 75 -10.19 -9.46 0.81
N HIS A 76 -10.78 -10.05 1.86
CA HIS A 76 -11.30 -9.34 3.03
C HIS A 76 -12.52 -8.44 2.73
N LYS A 77 -13.43 -8.89 1.86
CA LYS A 77 -14.71 -8.20 1.60
C LYS A 77 -15.75 -8.39 2.70
N SER A 78 -15.56 -9.35 3.60
CA SER A 78 -16.46 -9.51 4.75
C SER A 78 -16.39 -8.26 5.63
N VAL A 79 -17.54 -7.81 6.13
CA VAL A 79 -17.62 -6.73 7.12
C VAL A 79 -16.72 -7.02 8.32
N LEU A 80 -16.65 -8.28 8.78
CA LEU A 80 -15.82 -8.67 9.91
C LEU A 80 -14.32 -8.58 9.59
N ASP A 81 -13.93 -8.90 8.37
CA ASP A 81 -12.53 -8.79 7.96
C ASP A 81 -12.11 -7.31 7.89
N ILE A 82 -12.96 -6.44 7.34
CA ILE A 82 -12.69 -4.99 7.28
C ILE A 82 -12.60 -4.40 8.70
N LEU A 83 -13.56 -4.72 9.58
CA LEU A 83 -13.56 -4.23 10.96
C LEU A 83 -12.35 -4.72 11.75
N THR A 84 -11.95 -5.98 11.60
CA THR A 84 -10.74 -6.50 12.27
C THR A 84 -9.47 -5.84 11.75
N LYS A 85 -9.39 -5.52 10.45
CA LYS A 85 -8.26 -4.79 9.86
C LYS A 85 -8.21 -3.30 10.25
N LEU A 86 -9.37 -2.66 10.41
CA LEU A 86 -9.47 -1.34 11.02
C LEU A 86 -8.91 -1.34 12.45
N GLN A 87 -9.34 -2.29 13.28
CA GLN A 87 -8.84 -2.41 14.65
C GLN A 87 -7.33 -2.68 14.70
N GLU A 88 -6.83 -3.58 13.85
CA GLU A 88 -5.40 -3.94 13.76
C GLU A 88 -4.55 -2.73 13.34
N SER A 89 -4.99 -1.97 12.34
CA SER A 89 -4.28 -0.77 11.89
C SER A 89 -4.30 0.35 12.94
N SER A 90 -5.43 0.59 13.63
CA SER A 90 -5.49 1.52 14.76
C SER A 90 -4.50 1.15 15.87
N ALA A 91 -4.41 -0.14 16.22
CA ALA A 91 -3.44 -0.61 17.21
C ALA A 91 -1.98 -0.41 16.76
N ARG A 92 -1.71 -0.54 15.45
CA ARG A 92 -0.38 -0.29 14.88
C ARG A 92 0.01 1.19 14.87
N ILE A 93 -0.92 2.10 14.59
CA ILE A 93 -0.72 3.55 14.74
C ILE A 93 -0.32 3.87 16.19
N ASN A 94 -1.08 3.39 17.16
CA ASN A 94 -0.78 3.59 18.58
C ASN A 94 0.61 3.05 18.96
N ARG A 95 0.96 1.86 18.44
CA ARG A 95 2.28 1.26 18.67
C ARG A 95 3.39 2.10 18.03
N ALA A 96 3.19 2.61 16.81
CA ALA A 96 4.17 3.47 16.14
C ALA A 96 4.43 4.74 16.97
N ALA A 97 3.36 5.42 17.41
CA ALA A 97 3.46 6.59 18.29
C ALA A 97 4.24 6.30 19.58
N ALA A 98 3.86 5.24 20.30
CA ALA A 98 4.53 4.84 21.53
C ALA A 98 6.00 4.47 21.31
N LYS A 99 6.32 3.86 20.16
CA LYS A 99 7.70 3.43 19.84
C LYS A 99 8.60 4.58 19.39
N SER A 100 8.04 5.63 18.81
CA SER A 100 8.77 6.88 18.53
C SER A 100 9.37 7.47 19.80
N ALA A 101 8.68 7.36 20.93
CA ALA A 101 9.18 7.81 22.23
C ALA A 101 10.01 6.75 22.96
N THR A 102 9.50 5.53 23.09
CA THR A 102 10.09 4.52 23.99
C THR A 102 11.26 3.74 23.41
N SER A 103 11.36 3.64 22.09
CA SER A 103 12.40 2.83 21.43
C SER A 103 13.28 3.64 20.50
N CYS A 104 12.71 4.58 19.74
CA CYS A 104 13.50 5.50 18.93
C CYS A 104 14.02 6.69 19.76
N GLY A 105 13.20 7.25 20.63
CA GLY A 105 13.54 8.44 21.42
C GLY A 105 13.57 9.75 20.62
N CYS A 106 13.02 9.80 19.39
CA CYS A 106 13.00 11.02 18.59
C CYS A 106 12.00 12.08 19.12
N VAL A 107 11.03 11.64 19.92
CA VAL A 107 10.08 12.49 20.62
C VAL A 107 10.05 12.12 22.10
N GLN A 108 9.76 13.09 22.95
CA GLN A 108 9.56 12.90 24.39
C GLN A 108 8.08 13.12 24.72
N LEU A 109 7.52 12.26 25.58
CA LEU A 109 6.14 12.35 26.04
C LEU A 109 6.09 12.80 27.50
N ASN A 110 5.54 13.99 27.74
CA ASN A 110 5.45 14.60 29.05
C ASN A 110 4.03 14.43 29.62
N ILE A 111 3.68 13.21 30.03
CA ILE A 111 2.33 12.87 30.48
C ILE A 111 2.10 13.40 31.90
N LYS A 112 1.39 14.54 32.00
CA LYS A 112 1.04 15.19 33.26
C LYS A 112 -0.34 15.85 33.18
N LYS A 113 -0.97 16.08 34.34
CA LYS A 113 -2.19 16.88 34.43
C LYS A 113 -1.92 18.26 33.81
N GLN A 114 -2.82 18.72 32.94
CA GLN A 114 -2.75 20.06 32.38
C GLN A 114 -3.43 21.05 33.32
N GLU A 115 -2.82 22.22 33.48
CA GLU A 115 -3.30 23.27 34.36
C GLU A 115 -3.85 24.42 33.51
N SER A 116 -5.02 24.93 33.88
CA SER A 116 -5.64 26.11 33.29
C SER A 116 -6.11 27.03 34.42
N PRO A 117 -6.03 28.36 34.25
CA PRO A 117 -6.57 29.28 35.26
C PRO A 117 -8.08 29.06 35.44
N PRO A 118 -8.62 29.33 36.65
CA PRO A 118 -10.04 29.11 36.93
C PRO A 118 -10.97 30.07 36.18
N ASP A 119 -10.48 31.26 35.81
CA ASP A 119 -11.28 32.33 35.17
C ASP A 119 -10.96 32.49 33.68
N ILE A 120 -10.99 31.40 32.91
CA ILE A 120 -10.85 31.46 31.44
C ILE A 120 -12.13 31.01 30.74
N SER A 121 -12.42 31.61 29.59
CA SER A 121 -13.45 31.12 28.69
C SER A 121 -13.03 29.81 28.02
N TYR A 122 -14.01 29.02 27.57
CA TYR A 122 -13.73 27.79 26.81
C TYR A 122 -12.84 28.04 25.59
N SER A 123 -12.99 29.19 24.94
CA SER A 123 -12.17 29.51 23.77
C SER A 123 -10.71 29.80 24.07
N GLU A 124 -10.41 30.25 25.29
CA GLU A 124 -9.04 30.50 25.75
C GLU A 124 -8.38 29.21 26.26
N LEU A 125 -9.16 28.17 26.56
CA LEU A 125 -8.65 26.89 27.07
C LEU A 125 -7.57 26.30 26.15
N LYS A 126 -7.75 26.39 24.83
CA LYS A 126 -6.81 25.90 23.82
C LYS A 126 -5.39 26.45 24.03
N ASP A 127 -5.26 27.69 24.49
CA ASP A 127 -3.96 28.37 24.66
C ASP A 127 -3.18 27.83 25.88
N TYR A 128 -3.86 27.12 26.78
CA TYR A 128 -3.26 26.49 27.96
C TYR A 128 -3.09 24.97 27.81
N MET A 129 -3.60 24.37 26.72
CA MET A 129 -3.46 22.94 26.50
C MET A 129 -2.12 22.62 25.84
N SER A 130 -1.33 21.77 26.48
CA SER A 130 -0.11 21.22 25.90
C SER A 130 -0.46 20.07 24.94
N THR A 131 0.40 19.81 23.95
CA THR A 131 0.33 18.57 23.16
C THR A 131 0.89 17.36 23.92
N HIS A 132 1.57 17.59 25.06
CA HIS A 132 2.39 16.60 25.78
C HIS A 132 3.52 15.97 24.97
N VAL A 133 3.87 16.53 23.81
CA VAL A 133 4.92 16.02 22.92
C VAL A 133 6.01 17.08 22.76
N GLU A 134 7.25 16.68 23.00
CA GLU A 134 8.46 17.46 22.72
C GLU A 134 9.31 16.76 21.65
N GLY A 135 9.97 17.56 20.79
CA GLY A 135 10.74 17.04 19.65
C GLY A 135 9.90 16.81 18.40
N ASN A 136 10.48 16.15 17.41
CA ASN A 136 9.84 15.85 16.12
C ASN A 136 10.11 14.39 15.73
N LEU A 137 9.17 13.77 15.03
CA LEU A 137 9.41 12.44 14.46
C LEU A 137 10.59 12.51 13.48
N CYS A 138 11.54 11.59 13.62
CA CYS A 138 12.56 11.36 12.59
C CYS A 138 11.92 10.69 11.36
N ASP A 139 12.62 10.72 10.22
CA ASP A 139 12.10 10.21 8.94
C ASP A 139 11.59 8.78 9.04
N VAL A 140 12.33 7.90 9.75
CA VAL A 140 11.94 6.49 9.94
C VAL A 140 10.63 6.35 10.73
N CYS A 141 10.48 7.10 11.82
CA CYS A 141 9.26 7.04 12.62
C CYS A 141 8.08 7.70 11.91
N LYS A 142 8.33 8.76 11.15
CA LYS A 142 7.34 9.45 10.33
C LYS A 142 6.82 8.54 9.21
N GLU A 143 7.70 7.92 8.44
CA GLU A 143 7.34 6.96 7.38
C GLU A 143 6.49 5.82 7.94
N LYS A 144 6.89 5.26 9.08
CA LYS A 144 6.12 4.20 9.74
C LYS A 144 4.74 4.68 10.18
N MET A 145 4.63 5.87 10.75
CA MET A 145 3.35 6.45 11.14
C MET A 145 2.45 6.66 9.93
N GLU A 146 2.98 7.26 8.87
CA GLU A 146 2.26 7.52 7.61
C GLU A 146 1.77 6.22 6.98
N HIS A 147 2.58 5.15 7.00
CA HIS A 147 2.19 3.84 6.49
C HIS A 147 0.99 3.25 7.23
N GLU A 148 1.01 3.28 8.56
CA GLU A 148 -0.07 2.71 9.39
C GLU A 148 -1.35 3.56 9.30
N ILE A 149 -1.22 4.89 9.26
CA ILE A 149 -2.35 5.81 9.03
C ILE A 149 -2.97 5.57 7.65
N SER A 150 -2.16 5.49 6.60
CA SER A 150 -2.63 5.23 5.23
C SER A 150 -3.37 3.88 5.14
N THR A 151 -2.83 2.86 5.82
CA THR A 151 -3.48 1.54 5.91
C THR A 151 -4.82 1.61 6.63
N ASN A 152 -4.94 2.42 7.68
CA ASN A 152 -6.21 2.62 8.38
C ASN A 152 -7.25 3.33 7.49
N ILE A 153 -6.84 4.39 6.79
CA ILE A 153 -7.70 5.12 5.83
C ILE A 153 -8.15 4.20 4.70
N PHE A 154 -7.26 3.32 4.19
CA PHE A 154 -7.61 2.30 3.20
C PHE A 154 -8.78 1.44 3.68
N TYR A 155 -8.73 0.91 4.89
CA TYR A 155 -9.84 0.09 5.41
C TYR A 155 -11.08 0.91 5.77
N MET A 156 -10.93 2.21 6.05
CA MET A 156 -12.07 3.12 6.24
C MET A 156 -12.82 3.33 4.91
N ALA A 157 -12.09 3.56 3.82
CA ALA A 157 -12.67 3.63 2.48
C ALA A 157 -13.29 2.31 2.05
N ALA A 158 -12.65 1.17 2.38
CA ALA A 158 -13.23 -0.16 2.14
C ALA A 158 -14.57 -0.35 2.86
N LEU A 159 -14.68 0.14 4.10
CA LEU A 159 -15.93 0.11 4.87
C LEU A 159 -17.00 1.00 4.23
N CYS A 160 -16.61 2.17 3.71
CA CYS A 160 -17.51 3.06 2.98
C CYS A 160 -18.04 2.39 1.71
N ASN A 161 -17.17 1.75 0.91
CA ASN A 161 -17.56 0.98 -0.27
C ASN A 161 -18.56 -0.14 0.07
N LEU A 162 -18.30 -0.87 1.16
CA LEU A 162 -19.17 -1.96 1.60
C LEU A 162 -20.60 -1.49 1.90
N PHE A 163 -20.76 -0.29 2.44
CA PHE A 163 -22.05 0.29 2.83
C PHE A 163 -22.57 1.33 1.84
N ASP A 164 -22.01 1.40 0.63
CA ASP A 164 -22.41 2.35 -0.42
C ASP A 164 -22.41 3.82 0.06
N MET A 165 -21.38 4.19 0.84
CA MET A 165 -21.21 5.55 1.35
C MET A 165 -20.10 6.28 0.59
N ASN A 166 -20.33 7.55 0.25
CA ASN A 166 -19.31 8.39 -0.39
C ASN A 166 -18.41 9.08 0.67
N LEU A 167 -17.12 8.73 0.69
CA LEU A 167 -16.16 9.23 1.68
C LEU A 167 -15.91 10.74 1.54
N GLU A 168 -15.86 11.26 0.31
CA GLU A 168 -15.67 12.69 0.06
C GLU A 168 -16.86 13.51 0.58
N GLU A 169 -18.08 12.99 0.41
CA GLU A 169 -19.30 13.58 0.93
C GLU A 169 -19.32 13.53 2.48
N ILE A 170 -18.95 12.40 3.10
CA ILE A 170 -18.85 12.30 4.57
C ILE A 170 -17.93 13.40 5.11
N LEU A 171 -16.74 13.55 4.53
CA LEU A 171 -15.75 14.55 4.96
C LEU A 171 -16.22 15.98 4.70
N SER A 172 -16.83 16.22 3.53
CA SER A 172 -17.38 17.52 3.16
C SER A 172 -18.51 17.94 4.10
N ASN A 173 -19.44 17.03 4.40
CA ASN A 173 -20.55 17.27 5.31
C ASN A 173 -20.04 17.54 6.73
N TYR A 174 -19.06 16.77 7.21
CA TYR A 174 -18.47 16.98 8.52
C TYR A 174 -17.77 18.35 8.62
N HIS A 175 -17.00 18.73 7.60
CA HIS A 175 -16.33 20.02 7.55
C HIS A 175 -17.34 21.19 7.57
N HIS A 176 -18.40 21.13 6.78
CA HIS A 176 -19.38 22.23 6.69
C HIS A 176 -20.30 22.29 7.91
N ASN A 177 -20.80 21.15 8.38
CA ASN A 177 -21.86 21.13 9.38
C ASN A 177 -21.33 21.07 10.81
N GLN A 178 -20.16 20.49 11.03
CA GLN A 178 -19.59 20.32 12.36
C GLN A 178 -18.44 21.32 12.57
N LEU A 179 -17.40 21.26 11.73
CA LEU A 179 -16.20 22.08 11.93
C LEU A 179 -16.44 23.58 11.68
N LYS A 180 -17.11 23.94 10.57
CA LYS A 180 -17.40 25.35 10.26
C LYS A 180 -18.49 25.94 11.14
N THR A 181 -19.59 25.22 11.38
CA THR A 181 -20.72 25.74 12.15
C THR A 181 -20.42 25.85 13.64
N LEU A 182 -19.83 24.82 14.25
CA LEU A 182 -19.53 24.82 15.68
C LEU A 182 -18.17 25.47 15.99
N GLY A 183 -17.23 25.43 15.04
CA GLY A 183 -15.92 26.06 15.19
C GLY A 183 -15.23 25.64 16.49
N LYS A 184 -14.78 26.64 17.26
CA LYS A 184 -14.11 26.44 18.55
C LYS A 184 -15.00 25.88 19.66
N TYR A 185 -16.29 25.65 19.41
CA TYR A 185 -17.25 25.09 20.37
C TYR A 185 -17.71 23.67 20.01
N GLY A 186 -17.14 23.04 18.98
CA GLY A 186 -17.35 21.62 18.72
C GLY A 186 -16.79 20.79 19.89
N LEU A 187 -17.66 20.07 20.60
CA LEU A 187 -17.32 19.21 21.75
C LEU A 187 -16.90 17.79 21.31
N LEU A 188 -15.97 17.70 20.37
CA LEU A 188 -15.43 16.42 19.89
C LEU A 188 -14.13 16.07 20.58
#